data_AF-A0A0B5I3D6-F1
#
_entry.id   AF-A0A0B5I3D6-F1
#
_cell.length_a   1.000
_cell.length_b   1.000
_cell.length_c   1.000
_cell.angle_alpha   90.00
_cell.angle_beta   90.00
_cell.angle_gamma   90.00
#
_symmetry.space_group_name_H-M   'P 1'
#
loop_
_entity.id
_entity.type
_entity.pdbx_description
1 polymer ?
#
loop_
_entity_poly.entity_id
_entity_poly.type
_entity_poly.pdbx_seq_one_letter_code
_entity_poly.pdbx_strand_id
1 'polypeptide(L)'
;MSQASKHVEWCLNKAKKEIEECKKLGKRPKHKGLLKINPNIDEAKGHLAKAEHNLDGISRFKEIGFSDWSMSAGFYCIYHCFLAIVAKFGYESANQTCTIALMRFLKENNKIQLDEKFIELLEYEEMEDIKDNSVIDLRENYTHGIKISVKDEAKINELKKTCKELIDITKEIIFK
;
A
#
# COMPACT_ATOMS: atom_id res chain seq x y z
N MET A 1 -23.27 10.81 -1.59
CA MET A 1 -22.07 10.04 -1.20
C MET A 1 -21.05 10.09 -2.32
N SER A 2 -19.79 10.42 -2.02
CA SER A 2 -18.68 10.39 -2.99
C SER A 2 -18.39 8.96 -3.45
N GLN A 3 -17.64 8.81 -4.54
CA GLN A 3 -17.21 7.51 -5.04
C GLN A 3 -16.34 6.77 -4.00
N ALA A 4 -15.39 7.48 -3.36
CA ALA A 4 -14.56 6.88 -2.31
C ALA A 4 -15.39 6.41 -1.11
N SER A 5 -16.40 7.18 -0.70
CA SER A 5 -17.33 6.78 0.38
C SER A 5 -18.08 5.48 0.04
N LYS A 6 -18.56 5.34 -1.20
CA LYS A 6 -19.24 4.11 -1.66
C LYS A 6 -18.29 2.91 -1.68
N HIS A 7 -17.04 3.10 -2.12
CA HIS A 7 -16.03 2.03 -2.11
C HIS A 7 -15.62 1.60 -0.70
N VAL A 8 -15.45 2.54 0.23
CA VAL A 8 -15.19 2.20 1.64
C VAL A 8 -16.35 1.42 2.24
N GLU A 9 -17.59 1.83 1.98
CA GLU A 9 -18.78 1.09 2.42
C GLU A 9 -18.82 -0.33 1.86
N TRP A 10 -18.53 -0.49 0.57
CA TRP A 10 -18.41 -1.82 -0.05
C TRP A 10 -17.34 -2.68 0.61
N CYS A 11 -16.15 -2.12 0.87
CA CYS A 11 -15.06 -2.83 1.55
C CYS A 11 -15.41 -3.27 2.97
N LEU A 12 -16.14 -2.44 3.72
CA LEU A 12 -16.64 -2.77 5.06
C LEU A 12 -17.68 -3.88 5.02
N ASN A 13 -18.63 -3.79 4.08
CA ASN A 13 -19.68 -4.80 3.93
C ASN A 13 -19.12 -6.14 3.46
N LYS A 14 -18.13 -6.12 2.58
CA LYS A 14 -17.40 -7.32 2.14
C LYS A 14 -16.75 -8.04 3.32
N ALA A 15 -16.02 -7.31 4.17
CA ALA A 15 -15.38 -7.91 5.34
C ALA A 15 -16.39 -8.52 6.32
N LYS A 16 -17.50 -7.82 6.60
CA LYS A 16 -18.58 -8.33 7.46
C LYS A 16 -19.14 -9.65 6.91
N LYS A 17 -19.47 -9.69 5.62
CA LYS A 17 -20.02 -10.87 4.96
C LYS A 17 -19.06 -12.06 5.04
N GLU A 18 -17.79 -11.87 4.70
CA GLU A 18 -16.78 -12.94 4.71
C GLU A 18 -16.52 -13.47 6.14
N ILE A 19 -16.53 -12.59 7.15
CA ILE A 19 -16.39 -12.98 8.56
C ILE A 19 -17.61 -13.80 9.02
N GLU A 20 -18.82 -13.38 8.68
CA GLU A 20 -20.05 -14.12 9.01
C GLU A 20 -20.07 -15.51 8.35
N GLU A 21 -19.66 -15.60 7.08
CA GLU A 21 -19.53 -16.87 6.37
C GLU A 21 -18.50 -17.79 7.05
N CYS A 22 -17.34 -17.28 7.44
CA CYS A 22 -16.35 -18.07 8.19
C CYS A 22 -16.93 -18.60 9.51
N LYS A 23 -17.65 -17.76 10.26
CA LYS A 23 -18.28 -18.16 11.53
C LYS A 23 -19.32 -19.26 11.33
N LYS A 24 -20.18 -19.15 10.31
CA LYS A 24 -21.17 -20.18 9.97
C LYS A 24 -20.53 -21.53 9.64
N LEU A 25 -19.33 -21.51 9.06
CA LEU A 25 -18.56 -22.71 8.72
C LEU A 25 -17.67 -23.22 9.85
N GLY A 26 -17.71 -22.63 11.06
CA GLY A 26 -16.84 -22.98 12.17
C GLY A 26 -15.35 -22.69 11.91
N LYS A 27 -15.04 -21.82 10.96
CA LYS A 27 -13.68 -21.44 10.58
C LYS A 27 -13.24 -20.17 11.31
N ARG A 28 -11.92 -20.02 11.46
CA ARG A 28 -11.32 -18.76 11.95
C ARG A 28 -11.77 -17.60 11.05
N PRO A 29 -12.25 -16.48 11.62
CA PRO A 29 -12.62 -15.29 10.85
C PRO A 29 -11.45 -14.80 9.98
N LYS A 30 -11.73 -14.57 8.70
CA LYS A 30 -10.82 -13.95 7.74
C LYS A 30 -11.64 -13.02 6.84
N HIS A 31 -11.03 -11.93 6.38
CA HIS A 31 -11.60 -11.06 5.37
C HIS A 31 -10.55 -10.62 4.35
N LYS A 32 -11.06 -10.18 3.21
CA LYS A 32 -10.37 -9.47 2.13
C LYS A 32 -11.09 -8.15 1.86
N GLY A 33 -11.50 -7.45 2.93
CA GLY A 33 -12.11 -6.11 2.91
C GLY A 33 -11.45 -5.14 3.91
N LEU A 34 -12.22 -4.14 4.36
CA LEU A 34 -11.86 -3.26 5.48
C LEU A 34 -12.61 -3.70 6.75
N LEU A 35 -11.93 -3.69 7.89
CA LEU A 35 -12.57 -3.83 9.19
C LEU A 35 -12.36 -2.55 9.99
N LYS A 36 -13.40 -2.05 10.65
CA LYS A 36 -13.26 -0.92 11.58
C LYS A 36 -12.86 -1.46 12.95
N ILE A 37 -11.75 -0.98 13.46
CA ILE A 37 -11.16 -1.34 14.75
C ILE A 37 -10.86 -0.08 15.56
N ASN A 38 -10.22 -0.23 16.72
CA ASN A 38 -9.69 0.93 17.44
C ASN A 38 -8.39 1.39 16.76
N PRO A 39 -8.15 2.72 16.70
CA PRO A 39 -6.84 3.26 16.34
C PRO A 39 -5.71 2.55 17.09
N ASN A 40 -4.70 2.10 16.35
CA ASN A 40 -3.56 1.37 16.91
C ASN A 40 -2.24 2.04 16.52
N ILE A 41 -1.72 2.87 17.43
CA ILE A 41 -0.50 3.66 17.17
C ILE A 41 0.75 2.78 17.11
N ASP A 42 0.80 1.69 17.87
CA ASP A 42 1.97 0.81 17.91
C ASP A 42 2.05 -0.05 16.66
N GLU A 43 0.91 -0.50 16.14
CA GLU A 43 0.83 -1.15 14.82
C GLU A 43 1.17 -0.16 13.69
N ALA A 44 0.70 1.09 13.77
CA ALA A 44 1.09 2.14 12.82
C ALA A 44 2.61 2.34 12.80
N LYS A 45 3.25 2.45 13.98
CA LYS A 45 4.72 2.53 14.09
C LYS A 45 5.41 1.27 13.56
N GLY A 46 4.86 0.09 13.80
CA GLY A 46 5.39 -1.17 13.27
C GLY A 46 5.38 -1.20 11.74
N HIS A 47 4.30 -0.77 11.11
CA HIS A 47 4.23 -0.61 9.66
C HIS A 47 5.19 0.46 9.14
N LEU A 48 5.31 1.60 9.82
CA LEU A 48 6.27 2.63 9.46
C LEU A 48 7.72 2.10 9.50
N ALA A 49 8.10 1.38 10.57
CA ALA A 49 9.41 0.74 10.66
C ALA A 49 9.63 -0.30 9.55
N LYS A 50 8.57 -1.03 9.16
CA LYS A 50 8.62 -1.95 8.02
C LYS A 50 8.77 -1.21 6.69
N ALA A 51 8.18 -0.04 6.52
CA ALA A 51 8.38 0.80 5.35
C ALA A 51 9.84 1.28 5.26
N GLU A 52 10.41 1.78 6.35
CA GLU A 52 11.84 2.17 6.43
C GLU A 52 12.78 1.01 6.11
N HIS A 53 12.49 -0.17 6.65
CA HIS A 53 13.24 -1.39 6.33
C HIS A 53 13.18 -1.74 4.83
N ASN A 54 12.02 -1.57 4.19
CA ASN A 54 11.88 -1.79 2.75
C ASN A 54 12.62 -0.72 1.93
N LEU A 55 12.62 0.55 2.36
CA LEU A 55 13.40 1.61 1.73
C LEU A 55 14.91 1.27 1.71
N ASP A 56 15.44 0.74 2.82
CA ASP A 56 16.82 0.24 2.86
C ASP A 56 17.02 -0.94 1.89
N GLY A 57 16.04 -1.84 1.81
CA GLY A 57 15.99 -2.95 0.88
C GLY A 57 16.19 -2.54 -0.58
N ILE A 58 15.59 -1.43 -1.02
CA ILE A 58 15.72 -0.91 -2.40
C ILE A 58 17.20 -0.72 -2.78
N SER A 59 18.03 -0.19 -1.88
CA SER A 59 19.45 0.03 -2.20
C SER A 59 20.26 -1.25 -2.08
N ARG A 60 20.03 -2.03 -1.02
CA ARG A 60 20.76 -3.27 -0.76
C ARG A 60 20.58 -4.28 -1.89
N PHE A 61 19.35 -4.50 -2.34
CA PHE A 61 19.05 -5.43 -3.42
C PHE A 61 19.78 -5.05 -4.71
N LYS A 62 19.83 -3.76 -5.06
CA LYS A 62 20.66 -3.28 -6.18
C LYS A 62 22.14 -3.61 -5.97
N GLU A 63 22.70 -3.28 -4.82
CA GLU A 63 24.13 -3.46 -4.51
C GLU A 63 24.58 -4.91 -4.61
N ILE A 64 23.73 -5.86 -4.23
CA ILE A 64 24.03 -7.31 -4.29
C ILE A 64 23.62 -7.96 -5.62
N GLY A 65 23.19 -7.19 -6.62
CA GLY A 65 22.87 -7.70 -7.96
C GLY A 65 21.44 -8.21 -8.16
N PHE A 66 20.55 -8.03 -7.18
CA PHE A 66 19.13 -8.43 -7.20
C PHE A 66 18.22 -7.22 -7.43
N SER A 67 18.55 -6.38 -8.41
CA SER A 67 17.87 -5.09 -8.63
C SER A 67 16.37 -5.22 -8.94
N ASP A 68 15.91 -6.35 -9.46
CA ASP A 68 14.50 -6.72 -9.61
C ASP A 68 13.73 -6.67 -8.28
N TRP A 69 14.32 -7.19 -7.20
CA TRP A 69 13.76 -7.14 -5.84
C TRP A 69 13.65 -5.73 -5.28
N SER A 70 14.37 -4.75 -5.84
CA SER A 70 14.26 -3.35 -5.45
C SER A 70 12.88 -2.78 -5.78
N MET A 71 12.23 -3.26 -6.86
CA MET A 71 10.87 -2.86 -7.21
C MET A 71 9.85 -3.38 -6.19
N SER A 72 9.97 -4.65 -5.81
CA SER A 72 9.15 -5.26 -4.77
C SER A 72 9.33 -4.57 -3.42
N ALA A 73 10.57 -4.23 -3.06
CA ALA A 73 10.85 -3.46 -1.85
C ALA A 73 10.18 -2.07 -1.89
N GLY A 74 10.24 -1.36 -3.02
CA GLY A 74 9.55 -0.07 -3.16
C GLY A 74 8.02 -0.19 -3.08
N PHE A 75 7.42 -1.19 -3.72
CA PHE A 75 5.99 -1.48 -3.58
C PHE A 75 5.61 -1.68 -2.11
N TYR A 76 6.31 -2.55 -1.40
CA TYR A 76 5.99 -2.83 0.00
C TYR A 76 6.31 -1.67 0.92
N CYS A 77 7.27 -0.81 0.58
CA CYS A 77 7.50 0.45 1.29
C CYS A 77 6.26 1.35 1.22
N ILE A 78 5.75 1.59 0.00
CA ILE A 78 4.55 2.42 -0.22
C ILE A 78 3.32 1.79 0.46
N TYR A 79 3.13 0.48 0.27
CA TYR A 79 2.00 -0.22 0.86
C TYR A 79 2.02 -0.19 2.40
N HIS A 80 3.19 -0.36 3.02
CA HIS A 80 3.32 -0.25 4.48
C HIS A 80 3.12 1.18 4.99
N CYS A 81 3.46 2.22 4.22
CA CYS A 81 3.08 3.59 4.56
C CYS A 81 1.55 3.74 4.66
N PHE A 82 0.81 3.19 3.70
CA PHE A 82 -0.65 3.24 3.73
C PHE A 82 -1.22 2.39 4.88
N LEU A 83 -0.70 1.19 5.12
CA LEU A 83 -1.12 0.37 6.26
C LEU A 83 -0.88 1.06 7.61
N ALA A 84 0.20 1.83 7.73
CA ALA A 84 0.46 2.62 8.93
C ALA A 84 -0.62 3.71 9.15
N ILE A 85 -1.03 4.39 8.07
CA ILE A 85 -2.14 5.35 8.10
C ILE A 85 -3.46 4.63 8.44
N VAL A 86 -3.74 3.49 7.81
CA VAL A 86 -4.92 2.65 8.07
C VAL A 86 -5.03 2.31 9.56
N ALA A 87 -3.95 1.82 10.19
CA ALA A 87 -3.91 1.49 11.61
C ALA A 87 -4.13 2.73 12.51
N LYS A 88 -3.50 3.88 12.18
CA LYS A 88 -3.69 5.16 12.90
C LYS A 88 -5.15 5.62 12.91
N PHE A 89 -5.89 5.36 11.84
CA PHE A 89 -7.30 5.77 11.72
C PHE A 89 -8.31 4.72 12.22
N GLY A 90 -7.84 3.60 12.80
CA GLY A 90 -8.72 2.58 13.37
C GLY A 90 -9.38 1.69 12.31
N TYR A 91 -8.59 1.29 11.32
CA TYR A 91 -8.99 0.32 10.34
C TYR A 91 -7.96 -0.80 10.24
N GLU A 92 -8.41 -1.97 9.80
CA GLU A 92 -7.60 -3.06 9.30
C GLU A 92 -7.93 -3.24 7.82
N SER A 93 -6.92 -3.38 6.98
CA SER A 93 -7.09 -3.62 5.55
C SER A 93 -6.37 -4.88 5.12
N ALA A 94 -7.08 -5.75 4.39
CA ALA A 94 -6.56 -7.03 3.96
C ALA A 94 -6.26 -7.10 2.45
N ASN A 95 -6.41 -5.99 1.71
CA ASN A 95 -6.05 -5.91 0.30
C ASN A 95 -5.74 -4.47 -0.15
N GLN A 96 -5.09 -4.36 -1.31
CA GLN A 96 -4.68 -3.10 -1.91
C GLN A 96 -5.85 -2.19 -2.30
N THR A 97 -6.86 -2.70 -3.02
CA THR A 97 -8.04 -1.92 -3.46
C THR A 97 -8.75 -1.22 -2.31
N CYS A 98 -8.96 -1.92 -1.20
CA CYS A 98 -9.59 -1.40 0.00
C CYS A 98 -8.71 -0.43 0.77
N THR A 99 -7.39 -0.63 0.73
CA THR A 99 -6.43 0.33 1.29
C THR A 99 -6.48 1.66 0.54
N ILE A 100 -6.50 1.62 -0.80
CA ILE A 100 -6.60 2.80 -1.68
C ILE A 100 -7.91 3.53 -1.48
N ALA A 101 -9.03 2.79 -1.46
CA ALA A 101 -10.35 3.36 -1.20
C ALA A 101 -10.37 4.15 0.12
N LEU A 102 -9.72 3.61 1.16
CA LEU A 102 -9.61 4.30 2.45
C LEU A 102 -8.70 5.53 2.37
N MET A 103 -7.57 5.50 1.65
CA MET A 103 -6.72 6.68 1.48
C MET A 103 -7.47 7.83 0.78
N ARG A 104 -8.16 7.52 -0.32
CA ARG A 104 -9.01 8.50 -1.05
C ARG A 104 -10.09 9.06 -0.14
N PHE A 105 -10.78 8.21 0.62
CA PHE A 105 -11.80 8.64 1.58
C PHE A 105 -11.23 9.56 2.67
N LEU A 106 -10.10 9.21 3.27
CA LEU A 106 -9.46 10.04 4.30
C LEU A 106 -9.01 11.40 3.74
N LYS A 107 -8.45 11.42 2.52
CA LYS A 107 -8.06 12.64 1.80
C LYS A 107 -9.28 13.52 1.50
N GLU A 108 -10.33 12.97 0.90
CA GLU A 108 -11.59 13.70 0.59
C GLU A 108 -12.22 14.34 1.84
N ASN A 109 -12.08 13.69 2.99
CA ASN A 109 -12.59 14.18 4.28
C ASN A 109 -11.58 15.04 5.06
N ASN A 110 -10.50 15.49 4.41
CA ASN A 110 -9.44 16.31 4.99
C ASN A 110 -8.82 15.72 6.27
N LYS A 111 -8.82 14.38 6.40
CA LYS A 111 -8.21 13.67 7.53
C LYS A 111 -6.71 13.47 7.34
N ILE A 112 -6.24 13.42 6.10
CA ILE A 112 -4.83 13.35 5.73
C ILE A 112 -4.54 14.35 4.63
N GLN A 113 -3.30 14.85 4.61
CA GLN A 113 -2.74 15.63 3.51
C GLN A 113 -1.80 14.72 2.74
N LEU A 114 -2.31 14.10 1.67
CA LEU A 114 -1.57 13.15 0.83
C LEU A 114 -1.77 13.55 -0.64
N ASP A 115 -0.68 13.67 -1.39
CA ASP A 115 -0.73 13.94 -2.83
C ASP A 115 -1.32 12.72 -3.57
N GLU A 116 -2.14 12.99 -4.60
CA GLU A 116 -2.81 11.96 -5.40
C GLU A 116 -1.80 11.03 -6.08
N LYS A 117 -0.63 11.57 -6.47
CA LYS A 117 0.46 10.80 -7.09
C LYS A 117 0.84 9.56 -6.27
N PHE A 118 0.73 9.60 -4.94
CA PHE A 118 1.08 8.45 -4.10
C PHE A 118 0.03 7.35 -4.11
N ILE A 119 -1.23 7.74 -4.25
CA ILE A 119 -2.36 6.80 -4.34
C ILE A 119 -2.29 6.07 -5.68
N GLU A 120 -2.03 6.80 -6.76
CA GLU A 120 -1.89 6.29 -8.13
C GLU A 120 -0.77 5.24 -8.25
N LEU A 121 0.33 5.34 -7.48
CA LEU A 121 1.40 4.33 -7.47
C LEU A 121 0.93 2.92 -7.06
N LEU A 122 -0.19 2.84 -6.34
CA LEU A 122 -0.80 1.57 -5.95
C LEU A 122 -2.07 1.26 -6.75
N GLU A 123 -2.42 2.00 -7.79
CA GLU A 123 -3.56 1.62 -8.64
C GLU A 123 -3.10 0.67 -9.74
N TYR A 124 -3.93 -0.33 -10.06
CA TYR A 124 -3.72 -1.13 -11.26
C TYR A 124 -4.09 -0.24 -12.45
N GLU A 125 -3.19 -0.08 -13.41
CA GLU A 125 -3.54 0.57 -14.68
C GLU A 125 -4.37 -0.41 -15.52
N GLU A 126 -5.69 -0.18 -15.62
CA GLU A 126 -6.54 -0.94 -16.53
C GLU A 126 -6.31 -0.47 -17.98
N MET A 127 -5.61 -1.33 -18.75
CA MET A 127 -5.55 -1.47 -20.22
C MET A 127 -4.66 -0.54 -21.09
N GLU A 128 -3.71 -1.25 -21.72
CA GLU A 128 -3.30 -1.29 -23.14
C GLU A 128 -2.43 -0.20 -23.79
N ASP A 129 -2.33 1.05 -23.34
CA ASP A 129 -1.58 2.03 -24.18
C ASP A 129 -0.71 3.12 -23.51
N ILE A 130 -0.54 3.16 -22.18
CA ILE A 130 0.40 4.13 -21.58
C ILE A 130 1.18 3.55 -20.40
N LYS A 131 2.47 3.31 -20.65
CA LYS A 131 3.63 3.23 -19.73
C LYS A 131 3.71 2.05 -18.73
N ASP A 132 4.58 1.13 -19.11
CA ASP A 132 5.33 0.11 -18.34
C ASP A 132 6.07 0.65 -17.07
N ASN A 133 5.41 1.43 -16.19
CA ASN A 133 6.05 2.29 -15.16
C ASN A 133 5.33 2.36 -13.79
N SER A 134 4.10 1.86 -13.61
CA SER A 134 3.53 1.85 -12.25
C SER A 134 4.33 0.92 -11.33
N VAL A 135 4.37 1.19 -10.03
CA VAL A 135 5.14 0.36 -9.08
C VAL A 135 4.55 -1.05 -8.98
N ILE A 136 3.26 -1.22 -9.26
CA ILE A 136 2.60 -2.52 -9.34
C ILE A 136 3.03 -3.29 -10.57
N ASP A 137 2.95 -2.68 -11.75
CA ASP A 137 3.31 -3.37 -13.00
C ASP A 137 4.78 -3.74 -12.99
N LEU A 138 5.63 -2.84 -12.48
CA LEU A 138 7.04 -3.14 -12.24
C LEU A 138 7.19 -4.30 -11.26
N ARG A 139 6.52 -4.27 -10.10
CA ARG A 139 6.56 -5.40 -9.15
C ARG A 139 6.12 -6.70 -9.82
N GLU A 140 4.99 -6.73 -10.51
CA GLU A 140 4.47 -7.95 -11.13
C GLU A 140 5.42 -8.46 -12.22
N ASN A 141 5.89 -7.59 -13.10
CA ASN A 141 6.83 -7.93 -14.17
C ASN A 141 8.17 -8.46 -13.65
N TYR A 142 8.71 -7.88 -12.58
CA TYR A 142 10.00 -8.31 -12.00
C TYR A 142 9.87 -9.46 -10.98
N THR A 143 8.70 -9.65 -10.38
CA THR A 143 8.47 -10.76 -9.42
C THR A 143 8.01 -12.04 -10.12
N HIS A 144 7.17 -11.92 -11.14
CA HIS A 144 6.57 -13.07 -11.83
C HIS A 144 7.13 -13.29 -13.24
N GLY A 145 7.79 -12.29 -13.82
CA GLY A 145 8.56 -12.45 -15.04
C GLY A 145 9.93 -13.08 -14.81
N ILE A 146 10.64 -13.38 -15.90
CA ILE A 146 11.96 -14.01 -15.87
C ILE A 146 13.13 -13.01 -15.81
N LYS A 147 12.83 -11.70 -15.74
CA LYS A 147 13.85 -10.64 -15.71
C LYS A 147 14.41 -10.50 -14.30
N ILE A 148 15.68 -10.83 -14.12
CA ILE A 148 16.39 -10.80 -12.83
C ILE A 148 17.11 -9.47 -12.54
N SER A 149 16.94 -8.44 -13.39
CA SER A 149 17.59 -7.15 -13.18
C SER A 149 16.83 -6.01 -13.84
N VAL A 150 16.90 -4.84 -13.20
CA VAL A 150 16.36 -3.58 -13.70
C VAL A 150 17.49 -2.86 -14.45
N LYS A 151 17.31 -2.62 -15.75
CA LYS A 151 18.32 -1.93 -16.59
C LYS A 151 18.37 -0.43 -16.36
N ASP A 152 17.28 0.14 -15.87
CA ASP A 152 17.12 1.58 -15.68
C ASP A 152 17.37 1.96 -14.21
N GLU A 153 18.60 2.37 -13.91
CA GLU A 153 18.97 2.79 -12.56
C GLU A 153 18.26 4.07 -12.11
N ALA A 154 17.87 4.94 -13.04
CA ALA A 154 17.18 6.18 -12.72
C ALA A 154 15.82 5.87 -12.09
N LYS A 155 15.12 4.83 -12.58
CA LYS A 155 13.86 4.35 -11.97
C LYS A 155 14.04 3.90 -10.52
N ILE A 156 15.12 3.19 -10.19
CA ILE A 156 15.40 2.77 -8.80
C ILE A 156 15.60 4.00 -7.90
N ASN A 157 16.36 4.99 -8.38
CA ASN A 157 16.63 6.20 -7.62
C ASN A 157 15.37 7.05 -7.42
N GLU A 158 14.52 7.14 -8.45
CA GLU A 158 13.22 7.80 -8.37
C GLU A 158 12.29 7.08 -7.37
N LEU A 159 12.18 5.76 -7.46
CA LEU A 159 11.41 4.95 -6.52
C LEU A 159 11.88 5.16 -5.07
N LYS A 160 13.20 5.18 -4.84
CA LYS A 160 13.79 5.45 -3.52
C LYS A 160 13.39 6.83 -3.00
N LYS A 161 13.46 7.86 -3.85
CA LYS A 161 13.07 9.24 -3.48
C LYS A 161 11.58 9.30 -3.13
N THR A 162 10.74 8.70 -3.95
CA THR A 162 9.28 8.63 -3.73
C THR A 162 8.94 7.91 -2.43
N CYS A 163 9.58 6.76 -2.15
CA CYS A 163 9.42 6.04 -0.90
C CYS A 163 9.83 6.87 0.31
N LYS A 164 10.96 7.58 0.22
CA LYS A 164 11.45 8.47 1.29
C LYS A 164 10.48 9.62 1.56
N GLU A 165 9.99 10.28 0.51
CA GLU A 165 9.01 11.37 0.61
C GLU A 165 7.72 10.87 1.29
N LEU A 166 7.20 9.72 0.87
CA LEU A 166 5.99 9.15 1.46
C LEU A 166 6.17 8.71 2.92
N ILE A 167 7.35 8.17 3.30
CA ILE A 167 7.68 7.87 4.70
C ILE A 167 7.61 9.13 5.56
N ASP A 168 8.17 10.25 5.07
CA ASP A 168 8.19 11.50 5.83
C ASP A 168 6.77 12.08 6.01
N ILE A 169 5.94 12.04 4.96
CA ILE A 169 4.51 12.38 5.05
C ILE A 169 3.77 11.46 6.05
N THR A 170 4.06 10.16 6.00
CA THR A 170 3.43 9.16 6.88
C THR A 170 3.80 9.41 8.34
N LYS A 171 5.05 9.79 8.63
CA LYS A 171 5.48 10.21 9.97
C LYS A 171 4.66 11.41 10.45
N GLU A 172 4.49 12.43 9.62
CA GLU A 172 3.68 13.59 9.99
C GLU A 172 2.23 13.21 10.31
N ILE A 173 1.63 12.29 9.55
CA ILE A 173 0.26 11.82 9.79
C ILE A 173 0.14 11.01 11.09
N ILE A 174 1.13 10.16 11.38
CA ILE A 174 1.09 9.27 12.54
C ILE A 174 1.34 10.02 13.85
N PHE A 175 2.29 10.96 13.84
CA PHE A 175 2.76 11.66 15.04
C PHE A 175 2.12 13.04 15.27
N LYS A 176 1.26 13.51 14.37
CA LYS A 176 0.25 14.53 14.69
C LYS A 176 -0.85 13.95 15.57
#